data_AF-A0A8J2PK93-F1
#
_entry.id   AF-A0A8J2PK93-F1
#
_cell.length_a   1.000
_cell.length_b   1.000
_cell.length_c   1.000
_cell.angle_alpha   90.00
_cell.angle_beta   90.00
_cell.angle_gamma   90.00
#
_symmetry.space_group_name_H-M   'P 1'
#
loop_
_entity.id
_entity.type
_entity.pdbx_description
1 polymer ?
#
loop_
_entity_poly.entity_id
_entity_poly.type
_entity_poly.pdbx_seq_one_letter_code
_entity_poly.pdbx_strand_id
1 'polypeptide(L)'
;MYSYLSFGLTKSFIKTFIFGTQVFLEVVITVFTALIFSPLRLFAIVVAKCFNKDLVGIVNVRDSREAFCGPKTADVNNVICVTLEGAVPLERLRTLFQSRIMEVKDLNGNFVYDRFTWSWTFFLGYAFWKRINFKLEDHFRSYDLTHELSLPNPCSEKDVENVLGGLCAKPWSPERSQWEILIIKNYLSLESDGNTSLNTGIIIRANQLIMDGRNWVQLVRKVFDITSPLPTFKNKKSGRSRFGKILLWFKLPFDYIEMSRELRIENQFAADLPFPPNLAVGLSNFVPDKDIHDLRSAFGVSHAVVVQSIVLGALQNLLEGAQIPVPEELTFVYPVPQPREHWSDTGNN
;
A
#
# COMPACT_ATOMS: atom_id res chain seq x y z
N MET A 1 59.86 -1.21 -1.33
CA MET A 1 58.78 -2.23 -1.37
C MET A 1 58.10 -2.43 -0.02
N TYR A 2 58.84 -2.56 1.09
CA TYR A 2 58.26 -2.73 2.44
C TYR A 2 57.38 -1.56 2.95
N SER A 3 57.65 -0.31 2.57
CA SER A 3 56.84 0.85 3.02
C SER A 3 55.43 0.88 2.41
N TYR A 4 55.28 0.42 1.16
CA TYR A 4 53.98 0.38 0.48
C TYR A 4 53.06 -0.70 1.05
N LEU A 5 53.62 -1.84 1.46
CA LEU A 5 52.87 -2.92 2.13
C LEU A 5 52.37 -2.48 3.52
N SER A 6 53.19 -1.77 4.30
CA SER A 6 52.79 -1.24 5.61
C SER A 6 51.65 -0.21 5.51
N PHE A 7 51.64 0.62 4.47
CA PHE A 7 50.62 1.66 4.30
C PHE A 7 49.27 1.11 3.82
N GLY A 8 49.27 0.02 3.05
CA GLY A 8 48.05 -0.68 2.66
C GLY A 8 47.34 -1.36 3.85
N LEU A 9 48.11 -2.01 4.71
CA LEU A 9 47.59 -2.73 5.87
C LEU A 9 46.96 -1.79 6.91
N THR A 10 47.57 -0.64 7.19
CA THR A 10 47.01 0.34 8.13
C THR A 10 45.70 0.94 7.63
N LYS A 11 45.58 1.26 6.33
CA LYS A 11 44.32 1.73 5.74
C LYS A 11 43.21 0.68 5.81
N SER A 12 43.53 -0.58 5.53
CA SER A 12 42.55 -1.67 5.63
C SER A 12 42.07 -1.84 7.08
N PHE A 13 43.01 -1.85 8.04
CA PHE A 13 42.69 -1.98 9.46
C PHE A 13 41.81 -0.83 9.97
N ILE A 14 42.13 0.41 9.62
CA ILE A 14 41.33 1.59 10.01
C ILE A 14 39.90 1.48 9.46
N LYS A 15 39.72 1.11 8.18
CA LYS A 15 38.39 0.93 7.58
C LYS A 15 37.58 -0.16 8.30
N THR A 16 38.21 -1.31 8.57
CA THR A 16 37.57 -2.41 9.30
C THR A 16 37.20 -1.99 10.72
N PHE A 17 38.06 -1.23 11.40
CA PHE A 17 37.80 -0.72 12.74
C PHE A 17 36.65 0.29 12.77
N ILE A 18 36.63 1.24 11.83
CA ILE A 18 35.53 2.23 11.71
C ILE A 18 34.21 1.50 11.43
N PHE A 19 34.19 0.57 10.47
CA PHE A 19 33.00 -0.22 10.17
C PHE A 19 32.54 -1.05 11.38
N GLY A 20 33.47 -1.71 12.07
CA GLY A 20 33.16 -2.48 13.28
C GLY A 20 32.59 -1.63 14.41
N THR A 21 33.15 -0.42 14.61
CA THR A 21 32.64 0.55 15.59
C THR A 21 31.25 1.05 15.22
N GLN A 22 31.01 1.35 13.94
CA GLN A 22 29.68 1.77 13.46
C GLN A 22 28.63 0.69 13.70
N VAL A 23 28.90 -0.56 13.28
CA VAL A 23 27.98 -1.68 13.50
C VAL A 23 27.73 -1.91 14.99
N PHE A 24 28.78 -1.83 15.82
CA PHE A 24 28.63 -1.94 17.27
C PHE A 24 27.71 -0.86 17.84
N LEU A 25 27.90 0.41 17.46
CA LEU A 25 27.05 1.52 17.89
C LEU A 25 25.60 1.34 17.44
N GLU A 26 25.36 0.92 16.19
CA GLU A 26 24.03 0.65 15.67
C GLU A 26 23.32 -0.46 16.45
N VAL A 27 24.04 -1.54 16.79
CA VAL A 27 23.51 -2.63 17.62
C VAL A 27 23.20 -2.14 19.04
N VAL A 28 24.11 -1.39 19.67
CA VAL A 28 23.90 -0.85 21.02
C VAL A 28 22.67 0.06 21.06
N ILE A 29 22.56 1.01 20.13
CA ILE A 29 21.40 1.91 20.01
C ILE A 29 20.13 1.09 19.83
N THR A 30 20.13 0.11 18.91
CA THR A 30 18.98 -0.78 18.68
C THR A 30 18.56 -1.49 19.96
N VAL A 31 19.49 -2.10 20.69
CA VAL A 31 19.18 -2.82 21.93
C VAL A 31 18.61 -1.87 22.99
N PHE A 32 19.22 -0.70 23.20
CA PHE A 32 18.73 0.29 24.16
C PHE A 32 17.32 0.81 23.80
N THR A 33 17.09 1.16 22.53
CA THR A 33 15.77 1.57 22.05
C THR A 33 14.75 0.44 22.24
N ALA A 34 15.09 -0.81 21.90
CA ALA A 34 14.19 -1.94 22.10
C ALA A 34 13.85 -2.15 23.59
N LEU A 35 14.82 -2.00 24.49
CA LEU A 35 14.61 -2.11 25.94
C LEU A 35 13.70 -1.02 26.50
N ILE A 36 13.70 0.19 25.92
CA ILE A 36 12.83 1.29 26.35
C ILE A 36 11.42 1.15 25.76
N PHE A 37 11.32 0.91 24.45
CA PHE A 37 10.03 0.91 23.76
C PHE A 37 9.24 -0.38 23.96
N SER A 38 9.88 -1.52 24.22
CA SER A 38 9.15 -2.79 24.41
C SER A 38 8.26 -2.78 25.67
N PRO A 39 8.74 -2.35 26.84
CA PRO A 39 7.90 -2.18 28.02
C PRO A 39 6.78 -1.15 27.81
N LEU A 40 7.07 -0.02 27.16
CA LEU A 40 6.06 1.01 26.86
C LEU A 40 4.96 0.48 25.94
N ARG A 41 5.33 -0.32 24.93
CA ARG A 41 4.37 -0.98 24.04
C ARG A 41 3.50 -1.98 24.79
N LEU A 42 4.09 -2.81 25.65
CA LEU A 42 3.34 -3.76 26.48
C LEU A 42 2.40 -3.02 27.45
N PHE A 43 2.88 -1.96 28.08
CA PHE A 43 2.08 -1.08 28.92
C PHE A 43 0.89 -0.52 28.14
N ALA A 44 1.11 0.04 26.94
CA ALA A 44 0.03 0.56 26.09
C ALA A 44 -1.00 -0.52 25.74
N ILE A 45 -0.57 -1.75 25.43
CA ILE A 45 -1.48 -2.88 25.15
C ILE A 45 -2.31 -3.24 26.39
N VAL A 46 -1.68 -3.33 27.57
CA VAL A 46 -2.39 -3.65 28.82
C VAL A 46 -3.40 -2.56 29.17
N VAL A 47 -2.98 -1.30 29.12
CA VAL A 47 -3.86 -0.15 29.38
C VAL A 47 -5.01 -0.11 28.35
N ALA A 48 -4.74 -0.31 27.06
CA ALA A 48 -5.77 -0.38 26.03
C ALA A 48 -6.81 -1.46 26.35
N LYS A 49 -6.37 -2.67 26.72
CA LYS A 49 -7.28 -3.77 27.08
C LYS A 49 -8.11 -3.47 28.33
N CYS A 50 -7.55 -2.77 29.31
CA CYS A 50 -8.25 -2.43 30.54
C CYS A 50 -9.27 -1.29 30.36
N PHE A 51 -8.93 -0.26 29.59
CA PHE A 51 -9.69 0.99 29.53
C PHE A 51 -10.44 1.23 28.22
N ASN A 52 -10.10 0.53 27.13
CA ASN A 52 -10.69 0.76 25.82
C ASN A 52 -10.95 -0.57 25.09
N LYS A 53 -12.08 -1.19 25.43
CA LYS A 53 -12.48 -2.51 24.92
C LYS A 53 -12.69 -2.56 23.40
N ASP A 54 -12.86 -1.40 22.76
CA ASP A 54 -13.01 -1.32 21.30
C ASP A 54 -11.68 -1.47 20.56
N LEU A 55 -10.54 -1.31 21.25
CA LEU A 55 -9.22 -1.53 20.68
C LEU A 55 -8.91 -3.03 20.61
N VAL A 56 -8.83 -3.55 19.38
CA VAL A 56 -8.61 -4.98 19.12
C VAL A 56 -7.15 -5.37 19.34
N GLY A 57 -6.23 -4.54 18.85
CA GLY A 57 -4.81 -4.82 18.89
C GLY A 57 -3.99 -3.72 18.27
N ILE A 58 -2.71 -3.67 18.63
CA ILE A 58 -1.78 -2.72 18.06
C ILE A 58 -1.56 -3.04 16.57
N VAL A 59 -1.48 -2.03 15.74
CA VAL A 59 -1.10 -2.15 14.33
C VAL A 59 0.31 -2.73 14.25
N ASN A 60 0.56 -3.61 13.28
CA ASN A 60 1.89 -4.18 13.10
C ASN A 60 2.89 -3.09 12.77
N VAL A 61 4.14 -3.26 13.20
CA VAL A 61 5.16 -2.20 13.06
C VAL A 61 5.39 -1.83 11.59
N ARG A 62 5.41 -2.82 10.70
CA ARG A 62 5.50 -2.58 9.25
C ARG A 62 4.35 -1.72 8.72
N ASP A 63 3.16 -1.92 9.25
CA ASP A 63 1.96 -1.20 8.80
C ASP A 63 1.79 0.13 9.59
N SER A 64 2.58 0.34 10.66
CA SER A 64 2.46 1.54 11.50
C SER A 64 2.87 2.82 10.78
N ARG A 65 3.79 2.71 9.81
CA ARG A 65 4.17 3.80 8.91
C ARG A 65 2.94 4.41 8.26
N GLU A 66 2.11 3.57 7.67
CA GLU A 66 0.88 3.97 6.99
C GLU A 66 -0.16 4.56 7.96
N ALA A 67 -0.18 4.09 9.21
CA ALA A 67 -1.02 4.70 10.25
C ALA A 67 -0.52 6.10 10.66
N PHE A 68 0.80 6.36 10.67
CA PHE A 68 1.36 7.66 11.06
C PHE A 68 1.11 8.78 10.06
N CYS A 69 0.97 8.47 8.77
CA CYS A 69 0.51 9.46 7.79
C CYS A 69 -0.83 10.09 8.23
N GLY A 70 -1.68 9.33 8.93
CA GLY A 70 -2.93 9.86 9.42
C GLY A 70 -4.09 9.59 8.46
N PRO A 71 -5.35 9.60 8.93
CA PRO A 71 -6.50 9.56 8.03
C PRO A 71 -6.61 10.83 7.18
N LYS A 72 -5.93 11.92 7.61
CA LYS A 72 -6.00 13.24 6.97
C LYS A 72 -5.06 13.40 5.79
N THR A 73 -4.06 12.53 5.64
CA THR A 73 -3.18 12.51 4.48
C THR A 73 -3.69 11.50 3.46
N ALA A 74 -3.58 11.83 2.19
CA ALA A 74 -3.99 10.95 1.10
C ALA A 74 -2.88 9.95 0.68
N ASP A 75 -1.72 10.05 1.32
CA ASP A 75 -0.42 9.54 0.85
C ASP A 75 -0.32 8.01 0.75
N VAL A 76 -1.27 7.26 1.32
CA VAL A 76 -1.24 5.79 1.40
C VAL A 76 -2.52 5.15 0.87
N ASN A 77 -3.10 5.74 -0.17
CA ASN A 77 -4.26 5.21 -0.88
C ASN A 77 -3.84 4.29 -2.03
N ASN A 78 -4.30 3.03 -1.99
CA ASN A 78 -4.31 2.14 -3.14
C ASN A 78 -5.65 2.30 -3.86
N VAL A 79 -5.60 2.67 -5.14
CA VAL A 79 -6.79 2.77 -6.00
C VAL A 79 -6.61 1.84 -7.20
N ILE A 80 -7.63 1.02 -7.47
CA ILE A 80 -7.65 0.08 -8.60
C ILE A 80 -8.97 0.30 -9.34
N CYS A 81 -8.89 0.36 -10.67
CA CYS A 81 -10.06 0.33 -11.52
C CYS A 81 -10.22 -1.07 -12.13
N VAL A 82 -11.43 -1.61 -12.06
CA VAL A 82 -11.81 -2.88 -12.68
C VAL A 82 -12.99 -2.61 -13.60
N THR A 83 -12.90 -3.06 -14.84
CA THR A 83 -13.99 -2.97 -15.80
C THR A 83 -14.72 -4.31 -15.87
N LEU A 84 -16.03 -4.28 -15.71
CA LEU A 84 -16.90 -5.44 -15.89
C LEU A 84 -17.73 -5.27 -17.16
N GLU A 85 -17.81 -6.34 -17.94
CA GLU A 85 -18.61 -6.36 -19.16
C GLU A 85 -20.11 -6.19 -18.84
N GLY A 86 -20.75 -5.25 -19.53
CA GLY A 86 -22.17 -4.95 -19.39
C GLY A 86 -22.56 -4.21 -18.10
N ALA A 87 -23.87 -4.11 -17.87
CA ALA A 87 -24.45 -3.39 -16.74
C ALA A 87 -24.57 -4.29 -15.50
N VAL A 88 -23.83 -3.97 -14.43
CA VAL A 88 -23.86 -4.73 -13.17
C VAL A 88 -24.57 -3.91 -12.08
N PRO A 89 -25.71 -4.39 -11.55
CA PRO A 89 -26.41 -3.71 -10.47
C PRO A 89 -25.56 -3.62 -9.19
N LEU A 90 -25.59 -2.47 -8.53
CA LEU A 90 -24.93 -2.21 -7.24
C LEU A 90 -25.28 -3.27 -6.18
N GLU A 91 -26.56 -3.61 -6.05
CA GLU A 91 -27.02 -4.60 -5.06
C GLU A 91 -26.40 -5.97 -5.29
N ARG A 92 -26.23 -6.39 -6.55
CA ARG A 92 -25.58 -7.65 -6.89
C ARG A 92 -24.12 -7.67 -6.41
N LEU A 93 -23.39 -6.57 -6.62
CA LEU A 93 -22.00 -6.44 -6.16
C LEU A 93 -21.91 -6.45 -4.64
N ARG A 94 -22.84 -5.77 -3.95
CA ARG A 94 -22.93 -5.78 -2.49
C ARG A 94 -23.15 -7.20 -1.96
N THR A 95 -24.11 -7.95 -2.53
CA THR A 95 -24.38 -9.33 -2.13
C THR A 95 -23.19 -10.27 -2.39
N LEU A 96 -22.51 -10.11 -3.53
CA LEU A 96 -21.30 -10.89 -3.84
C LEU A 96 -20.18 -10.60 -2.83
N PHE A 97 -19.93 -9.33 -2.54
CA PHE A 97 -18.90 -8.94 -1.58
C PHE A 97 -19.23 -9.42 -0.17
N GLN A 98 -20.47 -9.27 0.27
CA GLN A 98 -20.95 -9.75 1.57
C GLN A 98 -20.70 -11.25 1.73
N SER A 99 -21.23 -12.06 0.81
CA SER A 99 -21.14 -13.54 0.89
C SER A 99 -19.72 -14.08 0.71
N ARG A 100 -18.91 -13.46 -0.17
CA ARG A 100 -17.59 -13.99 -0.55
C ARG A 100 -16.43 -13.41 0.23
N ILE A 101 -16.64 -12.29 0.92
CA ILE A 101 -15.60 -11.62 1.70
C ILE A 101 -16.07 -11.48 3.15
N MET A 102 -17.15 -10.75 3.39
CA MET A 102 -17.54 -10.39 4.77
C MET A 102 -17.97 -11.59 5.62
N GLU A 103 -18.64 -12.57 5.02
CA GLU A 103 -19.19 -13.75 5.73
C GLU A 103 -18.24 -14.95 5.76
N VAL A 104 -17.08 -14.85 5.12
CA VAL A 104 -16.12 -15.97 5.06
C VAL A 104 -15.50 -16.17 6.42
N LYS A 105 -15.66 -17.39 6.95
CA LYS A 105 -15.08 -17.83 8.21
C LYS A 105 -13.96 -18.85 8.00
N ASP A 106 -12.98 -18.83 8.89
CA ASP A 106 -11.93 -19.84 8.99
C ASP A 106 -12.46 -21.13 9.66
N LEU A 107 -11.60 -22.14 9.78
CA LEU A 107 -11.92 -23.41 10.44
C LEU A 107 -12.30 -23.25 11.93
N ASN A 108 -11.95 -22.12 12.55
CA ASN A 108 -12.24 -21.81 13.94
C ASN A 108 -13.52 -20.96 14.10
N GLY A 109 -14.19 -20.61 12.99
CA GLY A 109 -15.38 -19.76 12.98
C GLY A 109 -15.11 -18.25 13.06
N ASN A 110 -13.85 -17.81 12.98
CA ASN A 110 -13.48 -16.39 12.92
C ASN A 110 -13.63 -15.87 11.50
N PHE A 111 -14.00 -14.60 11.31
CA PHE A 111 -14.03 -14.04 9.96
C PHE A 111 -12.61 -13.86 9.41
N VAL A 112 -12.42 -14.27 8.16
CA VAL A 112 -11.12 -14.19 7.49
C VAL A 112 -10.72 -12.73 7.22
N TYR A 113 -11.70 -11.85 7.00
CA TYR A 113 -11.50 -10.48 6.53
C TYR A 113 -11.98 -9.43 7.54
N ASP A 114 -11.83 -9.70 8.83
CA ASP A 114 -12.28 -8.80 9.91
C ASP A 114 -11.76 -7.36 9.77
N ARG A 115 -10.57 -7.16 9.18
CA ARG A 115 -9.96 -5.83 9.02
C ARG A 115 -10.80 -4.86 8.18
N PHE A 116 -11.67 -5.36 7.29
CA PHE A 116 -12.61 -4.52 6.54
C PHE A 116 -13.68 -3.88 7.44
N THR A 117 -13.88 -4.41 8.65
CA THR A 117 -14.83 -3.89 9.64
C THR A 117 -14.17 -3.01 10.70
N TRP A 118 -12.86 -2.77 10.59
CA TRP A 118 -12.09 -2.02 11.58
C TRP A 118 -11.68 -0.66 11.02
N SER A 119 -11.54 0.31 11.91
CA SER A 119 -10.72 1.50 11.67
C SER A 119 -9.46 1.39 12.51
N TRP A 120 -8.62 2.41 12.50
CA TRP A 120 -7.49 2.50 13.42
C TRP A 120 -7.47 3.88 14.09
N THR A 121 -6.88 3.95 15.28
CA THR A 121 -6.71 5.19 16.03
C THR A 121 -5.40 5.18 16.82
N PHE A 122 -4.92 6.35 17.24
CA PHE A 122 -3.77 6.44 18.13
C PHE A 122 -4.21 6.38 19.61
N PHE A 123 -3.50 5.57 20.39
CA PHE A 123 -3.66 5.48 21.84
C PHE A 123 -2.28 5.37 22.50
N LEU A 124 -1.98 6.30 23.42
CA LEU A 124 -0.65 6.42 24.06
C LEU A 124 0.52 6.44 23.07
N GLY A 125 0.33 7.10 21.92
CA GLY A 125 1.36 7.21 20.87
C GLY A 125 1.51 5.99 19.96
N TYR A 126 0.70 4.93 20.14
CA TYR A 126 0.71 3.75 19.29
C TYR A 126 -0.57 3.66 18.46
N ALA A 127 -0.46 3.19 17.21
CA ALA A 127 -1.62 2.92 16.37
C ALA A 127 -2.29 1.60 16.79
N PHE A 128 -3.60 1.62 17.02
CA PHE A 128 -4.42 0.46 17.35
C PHE A 128 -5.54 0.28 16.34
N TRP A 129 -5.81 -0.97 15.97
CA TRP A 129 -7.06 -1.34 15.33
C TRP A 129 -8.21 -1.15 16.30
N LYS A 130 -9.29 -0.51 15.82
CA LYS A 130 -10.48 -0.18 16.58
C LYS A 130 -11.70 -0.76 15.86
N ARG A 131 -12.57 -1.44 16.61
CA ARG A 131 -13.89 -1.85 16.10
C ARG A 131 -14.76 -0.62 15.89
N ILE A 132 -15.47 -0.60 14.78
CA ILE A 132 -16.41 0.45 14.46
C ILE A 132 -17.79 -0.16 14.22
N ASN A 133 -18.82 0.70 14.25
CA ASN A 133 -20.16 0.31 13.82
C ASN A 133 -20.19 0.21 12.29
N PHE A 134 -19.60 -0.87 11.77
CA PHE A 134 -19.44 -1.09 10.34
C PHE A 134 -20.78 -1.39 9.66
N LYS A 135 -21.04 -0.72 8.54
CA LYS A 135 -22.18 -0.96 7.64
C LYS A 135 -21.68 -1.04 6.22
N LEU A 136 -21.95 -2.15 5.54
CA LEU A 136 -21.42 -2.40 4.20
C LEU A 136 -21.91 -1.35 3.18
N GLU A 137 -23.13 -0.86 3.39
CA GLU A 137 -23.81 0.12 2.54
C GLU A 137 -23.03 1.42 2.44
N ASP A 138 -22.35 1.83 3.50
CA ASP A 138 -21.58 3.09 3.56
C ASP A 138 -20.29 3.04 2.73
N HIS A 139 -19.86 1.83 2.35
CA HIS A 139 -18.65 1.57 1.58
C HIS A 139 -18.91 1.37 0.09
N PHE A 140 -20.17 1.19 -0.34
CA PHE A 140 -20.52 1.05 -1.75
C PHE A 140 -21.26 2.29 -2.24
N ARG A 141 -20.73 2.95 -3.28
CA ARG A 141 -21.31 4.17 -3.84
C ARG A 141 -21.52 4.03 -5.34
N SER A 142 -22.66 4.49 -5.84
CA SER A 142 -22.84 4.72 -7.27
C SER A 142 -22.44 6.16 -7.56
N TYR A 143 -21.49 6.37 -8.47
CA TYR A 143 -20.97 7.72 -8.73
C TYR A 143 -22.03 8.68 -9.28
N ASP A 144 -23.08 8.15 -9.91
CA ASP A 144 -24.27 8.87 -10.38
C ASP A 144 -25.07 9.60 -9.28
N LEU A 145 -25.00 9.15 -8.02
CA LEU A 145 -26.00 9.52 -6.99
C LEU A 145 -25.48 10.47 -5.90
N THR A 146 -24.18 10.76 -5.88
CA THR A 146 -23.56 11.60 -4.85
C THR A 146 -23.02 12.87 -5.49
N HIS A 147 -23.82 13.94 -5.40
CA HIS A 147 -23.70 15.34 -5.85
C HIS A 147 -22.32 16.04 -5.93
N GLU A 148 -21.19 15.42 -5.61
CA GLU A 148 -19.88 16.09 -5.59
C GLU A 148 -19.33 16.35 -7.01
N LEU A 149 -19.55 15.45 -7.98
CA LEU A 149 -19.22 15.64 -9.40
C LEU A 149 -20.17 14.75 -10.24
N SER A 150 -21.01 15.35 -11.10
CA SER A 150 -21.78 14.56 -12.07
C SER A 150 -20.86 14.14 -13.21
N LEU A 151 -20.68 12.82 -13.41
CA LEU A 151 -19.95 12.33 -14.59
C LEU A 151 -20.86 12.42 -15.82
N PRO A 152 -20.27 12.63 -17.01
CA PRO A 152 -20.96 12.34 -18.25
C PRO A 152 -21.51 10.91 -18.26
N ASN A 153 -22.67 10.74 -18.88
CA ASN A 153 -23.27 9.44 -19.10
C ASN A 153 -23.62 9.31 -20.60
N PRO A 154 -22.88 8.51 -21.38
CA PRO A 154 -21.83 7.57 -20.94
C PRO A 154 -20.52 8.25 -20.48
N CYS A 155 -19.77 7.56 -19.62
CA CYS A 155 -18.54 8.05 -18.99
C CYS A 155 -17.31 7.59 -19.79
N SER A 156 -16.42 8.50 -20.16
CA SER A 156 -15.19 8.17 -20.91
C SER A 156 -14.04 7.75 -19.98
N GLU A 157 -12.98 7.17 -20.54
CA GLU A 157 -11.75 6.86 -19.81
C GLU A 157 -11.16 8.09 -19.10
N LYS A 158 -11.10 9.23 -19.79
CA LYS A 158 -10.62 10.49 -19.23
C LYS A 158 -11.45 10.96 -18.02
N ASP A 159 -12.76 10.71 -18.05
CA ASP A 159 -13.64 11.04 -16.91
C ASP A 159 -13.30 10.16 -15.70
N VAL A 160 -13.11 8.85 -15.92
CA VAL A 160 -12.67 7.91 -14.88
C VAL A 160 -11.29 8.30 -14.32
N GLU A 161 -10.35 8.69 -15.18
CA GLU A 161 -9.02 9.18 -14.79
C GLU A 161 -9.10 10.38 -13.83
N ASN A 162 -9.96 11.36 -14.12
CA ASN A 162 -10.20 12.51 -13.25
C ASN A 162 -10.75 12.07 -11.88
N VAL A 163 -11.67 11.09 -11.87
CA VAL A 163 -12.21 10.52 -10.64
C VAL A 163 -11.11 9.82 -9.85
N LEU A 164 -10.28 9.01 -10.50
CA LEU A 164 -9.16 8.32 -9.88
C LEU A 164 -8.20 9.33 -9.23
N GLY A 165 -7.84 10.41 -9.92
CA GLY A 165 -6.99 11.46 -9.36
C GLY A 165 -7.59 12.11 -8.12
N GLY A 166 -8.87 12.47 -8.16
CA GLY A 166 -9.58 13.02 -7.00
C GLY A 166 -9.65 12.04 -5.82
N LEU A 167 -9.86 10.75 -6.09
CA LEU A 167 -9.89 9.70 -5.07
C LEU A 167 -8.53 9.43 -4.45
N CYS A 168 -7.46 9.41 -5.24
CA CYS A 168 -6.09 9.27 -4.74
C CYS A 168 -5.76 10.36 -3.72
N ALA A 169 -6.19 11.60 -3.98
CA ALA A 169 -5.95 12.78 -3.14
C ALA A 169 -6.94 12.93 -1.97
N LYS A 170 -8.04 12.17 -1.93
CA LYS A 170 -9.07 12.34 -0.92
C LYS A 170 -8.60 11.76 0.43
N PRO A 171 -8.74 12.48 1.54
CA PRO A 171 -8.47 11.93 2.87
C PRO A 171 -9.56 10.93 3.29
N TRP A 172 -9.28 10.12 4.30
CA TRP A 172 -10.27 9.23 4.92
C TRP A 172 -10.95 9.89 6.11
N SER A 173 -12.23 9.55 6.32
CA SER A 173 -12.87 9.82 7.61
C SER A 173 -12.32 8.85 8.67
N PRO A 174 -11.93 9.34 9.86
CA PRO A 174 -11.42 8.49 10.95
C PRO A 174 -12.49 7.57 11.56
N GLU A 175 -13.77 7.84 11.30
CA GLU A 175 -14.91 7.14 11.92
C GLU A 175 -15.37 5.91 11.13
N ARG A 176 -14.81 5.69 9.93
CA ARG A 176 -15.16 4.56 9.05
C ARG A 176 -13.95 3.69 8.75
N SER A 177 -14.19 2.48 8.24
CA SER A 177 -13.10 1.67 7.70
C SER A 177 -12.57 2.36 6.44
N GLN A 178 -11.26 2.34 6.25
CA GLN A 178 -10.61 3.15 5.23
C GLN A 178 -10.57 2.43 3.87
N TRP A 179 -11.73 2.05 3.37
CA TRP A 179 -11.91 1.50 2.04
C TRP A 179 -13.27 1.90 1.48
N GLU A 180 -13.43 1.92 0.16
CA GLU A 180 -14.70 2.14 -0.52
C GLU A 180 -14.66 1.57 -1.94
N ILE A 181 -15.83 1.20 -2.46
CA ILE A 181 -16.08 0.73 -3.81
C ILE A 181 -17.03 1.72 -4.48
N LEU A 182 -16.56 2.35 -5.56
CA LEU A 182 -17.35 3.23 -6.40
C LEU A 182 -17.70 2.51 -7.69
N ILE A 183 -18.97 2.59 -8.07
CA ILE A 183 -19.51 2.00 -9.28
C ILE A 183 -19.83 3.12 -10.27
N ILE A 184 -19.24 3.02 -11.45
CA ILE A 184 -19.44 3.89 -12.60
C ILE A 184 -20.27 3.11 -13.61
N LYS A 185 -21.51 3.54 -13.82
CA LYS A 185 -22.39 2.95 -14.82
C LYS A 185 -22.03 3.48 -16.20
N ASN A 186 -22.32 2.71 -17.24
CA ASN A 186 -22.18 3.14 -18.64
C ASN A 186 -20.77 3.68 -18.95
N TYR A 187 -19.75 3.00 -18.43
CA TYR A 187 -18.36 3.29 -18.71
C TYR A 187 -18.01 2.82 -20.13
N LEU A 188 -17.54 3.75 -20.97
CA LEU A 188 -17.03 3.45 -22.30
C LEU A 188 -15.58 3.00 -22.18
N SER A 189 -15.37 1.68 -22.23
CA SER A 189 -14.03 1.12 -22.32
C SER A 189 -13.69 0.78 -23.78
N LEU A 190 -12.45 1.05 -24.17
CA LEU A 190 -11.92 0.57 -25.43
C LEU A 190 -11.63 -0.94 -25.32
N GLU A 191 -12.25 -1.74 -26.17
CA GLU A 191 -11.95 -3.17 -26.28
C GLU A 191 -10.68 -3.39 -27.11
N SER A 192 -10.10 -4.59 -27.02
CA SER A 192 -8.85 -4.92 -27.72
C SER A 192 -8.97 -4.91 -29.25
N ASP A 193 -10.19 -4.99 -29.78
CA ASP A 193 -10.50 -4.91 -31.21
C ASP A 193 -10.71 -3.46 -31.69
N GLY A 194 -10.61 -2.47 -30.79
CA GLY A 194 -10.84 -1.06 -31.07
C GLY A 194 -12.31 -0.64 -30.99
N ASN A 195 -13.23 -1.56 -30.68
CA ASN A 195 -14.63 -1.22 -30.45
C ASN A 195 -14.83 -0.63 -29.05
N THR A 196 -15.78 0.29 -28.93
CA THR A 196 -16.19 0.82 -27.63
C THR A 196 -17.47 0.12 -27.17
N SER A 197 -17.44 -0.47 -25.98
CA SER A 197 -18.61 -1.09 -25.35
C SER A 197 -19.01 -0.39 -24.06
N LEU A 198 -20.30 -0.46 -23.72
CA LEU A 198 -20.83 0.08 -22.47
C LEU A 198 -20.69 -0.95 -21.36
N ASN A 199 -19.82 -0.63 -20.42
CA ASN A 199 -19.42 -1.50 -19.33
C ASN A 199 -19.71 -0.85 -17.98
N THR A 200 -19.47 -1.61 -16.91
CA THR A 200 -19.52 -1.10 -15.54
C THR A 200 -18.09 -0.91 -15.05
N GLY A 201 -17.70 0.32 -14.78
CA GLY A 201 -16.45 0.63 -14.09
C GLY A 201 -16.61 0.42 -12.58
N ILE A 202 -15.66 -0.23 -11.96
CA ILE A 202 -15.57 -0.40 -10.51
C ILE A 202 -14.25 0.18 -10.05
N ILE A 203 -14.29 1.32 -9.38
CA ILE A 203 -13.13 1.88 -8.71
C ILE A 203 -13.14 1.37 -7.28
N ILE A 204 -12.06 0.74 -6.88
CA ILE A 204 -11.86 0.31 -5.51
C ILE A 204 -10.72 1.09 -4.91
N ARG A 205 -10.96 1.70 -3.76
CA ARG A 205 -9.97 2.49 -3.03
C ARG A 205 -9.84 1.97 -1.60
N ALA A 206 -8.63 1.75 -1.10
CA ALA A 206 -8.37 1.53 0.32
C ALA A 206 -7.05 2.14 0.77
N ASN A 207 -6.99 2.43 2.06
CA ASN A 207 -5.74 2.65 2.74
C ASN A 207 -4.89 1.36 2.71
N GLN A 208 -3.60 1.51 2.39
CA GLN A 208 -2.63 0.42 2.30
C GLN A 208 -2.52 -0.41 3.59
N LEU A 209 -2.88 0.16 4.74
CA LEU A 209 -2.98 -0.53 6.04
C LEU A 209 -3.99 -1.68 6.03
N ILE A 210 -5.10 -1.50 5.31
CA ILE A 210 -6.15 -2.52 5.20
C ILE A 210 -5.72 -3.56 4.19
N MET A 211 -5.26 -3.11 3.03
CA MET A 211 -4.94 -4.01 1.93
C MET A 211 -3.85 -3.49 0.99
N ASP A 212 -2.90 -4.38 0.66
CA ASP A 212 -1.89 -4.14 -0.37
C ASP A 212 -2.43 -4.47 -1.78
N GLY A 213 -1.73 -4.01 -2.82
CA GLY A 213 -2.15 -4.20 -4.21
C GLY A 213 -2.30 -5.67 -4.63
N ARG A 214 -1.52 -6.60 -4.06
CA ARG A 214 -1.66 -8.03 -4.36
C ARG A 214 -2.94 -8.61 -3.75
N ASN A 215 -3.21 -8.26 -2.50
CA ASN A 215 -4.42 -8.69 -1.80
C ASN A 215 -5.67 -8.14 -2.49
N TRP A 216 -5.61 -6.95 -3.10
CA TRP A 216 -6.66 -6.46 -3.99
C TRP A 216 -6.93 -7.39 -5.17
N VAL A 217 -5.90 -7.77 -5.91
CA VAL A 217 -6.06 -8.68 -7.06
C VAL A 217 -6.66 -10.01 -6.59
N GLN A 218 -6.21 -10.54 -5.46
CA GLN A 218 -6.79 -11.76 -4.88
C GLN A 218 -8.26 -11.59 -4.49
N LEU A 219 -8.60 -10.45 -3.88
CA LEU A 219 -9.97 -10.12 -3.51
C LEU A 219 -10.86 -10.03 -4.74
N VAL A 220 -10.47 -9.24 -5.75
CA VAL A 220 -11.21 -9.07 -7.01
C VAL A 220 -11.48 -10.44 -7.65
N ARG A 221 -10.45 -11.28 -7.74
CA ARG A 221 -10.60 -12.63 -8.28
C ARG A 221 -11.56 -13.50 -7.49
N LYS A 222 -11.53 -13.41 -6.16
CA LYS A 222 -12.46 -14.16 -5.30
C LYS A 222 -13.89 -13.65 -5.43
N VAL A 223 -14.08 -12.34 -5.54
CA VAL A 223 -15.40 -11.72 -5.73
C VAL A 223 -15.99 -12.11 -7.10
N PHE A 224 -15.17 -12.23 -8.13
CA PHE A 224 -15.60 -12.48 -9.52
C PHE A 224 -15.29 -13.88 -10.08
N ASP A 225 -14.91 -14.85 -9.23
CA ASP A 225 -14.52 -16.23 -9.63
C ASP A 225 -13.47 -16.30 -10.76
N ILE A 226 -12.51 -15.39 -10.77
CA ILE A 226 -11.46 -15.38 -11.79
C ILE A 226 -10.46 -16.49 -11.48
N THR A 227 -10.44 -17.53 -12.32
CA THR A 227 -9.64 -18.75 -12.14
C THR A 227 -8.24 -18.70 -12.75
N SER A 228 -7.87 -17.64 -13.49
CA SER A 228 -6.56 -17.53 -14.15
C SER A 228 -5.40 -17.77 -13.18
N PRO A 229 -4.27 -18.41 -13.52
CA PRO A 229 -3.20 -18.58 -12.53
C PRO A 229 -2.63 -17.22 -12.09
N LEU A 230 -2.49 -16.98 -10.77
CA LEU A 230 -1.70 -15.84 -10.29
C LEU A 230 -0.21 -16.12 -10.54
N PRO A 231 0.61 -15.09 -10.78
CA PRO A 231 2.05 -15.22 -10.62
C PRO A 231 2.33 -15.76 -9.22
N THR A 232 2.76 -17.03 -9.15
CA THR A 232 3.15 -17.64 -7.89
C THR A 232 4.51 -17.10 -7.52
N PHE A 233 4.55 -16.09 -6.68
CA PHE A 233 5.78 -15.76 -5.97
C PHE A 233 6.13 -16.95 -5.08
N LYS A 234 7.33 -17.52 -5.25
CA LYS A 234 7.86 -18.51 -4.33
C LYS A 234 7.94 -17.86 -2.96
N ASN A 235 6.92 -18.08 -2.13
CA ASN A 235 7.01 -17.80 -0.71
C ASN A 235 8.15 -18.70 -0.22
N LYS A 236 9.33 -18.13 0.12
CA LYS A 236 10.24 -18.95 0.91
C LYS A 236 9.46 -19.21 2.18
N LYS A 237 9.28 -20.49 2.50
CA LYS A 237 8.80 -20.88 3.82
C LYS A 237 9.89 -20.41 4.77
N SER A 238 9.86 -19.16 5.22
CA SER A 238 10.69 -18.76 6.34
C SER A 238 10.18 -19.60 7.49
N GLY A 239 10.96 -20.62 7.85
CA GLY A 239 10.73 -21.37 9.07
C GLY A 239 10.77 -20.34 10.17
N ARG A 240 9.60 -19.85 10.58
CA ARG A 240 9.44 -18.90 11.69
C ARG A 240 9.81 -19.66 12.94
N SER A 241 11.11 -19.77 13.19
CA SER A 241 11.62 -20.16 14.49
C SER A 241 11.06 -19.17 15.50
N ARG A 242 10.90 -19.59 16.76
CA ARG A 242 10.55 -18.67 17.86
C ARG A 242 11.48 -17.44 17.89
N PHE A 243 12.70 -17.60 17.37
CA PHE A 243 13.67 -16.55 17.14
C PHE A 243 13.20 -15.45 16.17
N GLY A 244 12.45 -15.77 15.11
CA GLY A 244 11.91 -14.76 14.20
C GLY A 244 10.94 -13.78 14.89
N LYS A 245 10.16 -14.26 15.87
CA LYS A 245 9.30 -13.40 16.70
C LYS A 245 10.12 -12.48 17.61
N ILE A 246 11.24 -12.97 18.15
CA ILE A 246 12.17 -12.17 18.96
C ILE A 246 12.88 -11.13 18.08
N LEU A 247 13.32 -11.51 16.88
CA LEU A 247 13.95 -10.60 15.92
C LEU A 247 13.02 -9.47 15.46
N LEU A 248 11.70 -9.71 15.41
CA LEU A 248 10.71 -8.65 15.18
C LEU A 248 10.73 -7.58 16.29
N TRP A 249 11.00 -7.94 17.54
CA TRP A 249 11.18 -6.97 18.62
C TRP A 249 12.47 -6.15 18.46
N PHE A 250 13.53 -6.76 17.92
CA PHE A 250 14.76 -6.05 17.57
C PHE A 250 14.62 -5.17 16.31
N LYS A 251 13.53 -5.31 15.53
CA LYS A 251 13.25 -4.47 14.36
C LYS A 251 12.60 -3.13 14.73
N LEU A 252 11.95 -3.04 15.88
CA LEU A 252 11.28 -1.83 16.39
C LEU A 252 12.12 -0.54 16.31
N PRO A 253 13.41 -0.53 16.70
CA PRO A 253 14.27 0.65 16.59
C PRO A 253 14.51 1.09 15.16
N PHE A 254 14.69 0.13 14.23
CA PHE A 254 14.88 0.43 12.82
C PHE A 254 13.59 0.97 12.21
N ASP A 255 12.45 0.37 12.55
CA ASP A 255 11.16 0.87 12.11
C ASP A 255 10.89 2.29 12.67
N TYR A 256 11.34 2.60 13.90
CA TYR A 256 11.29 3.95 14.47
C TYR A 256 12.21 4.95 13.75
N ILE A 257 13.42 4.53 13.36
CA ILE A 257 14.35 5.38 12.59
C ILE A 257 13.79 5.64 11.19
N GLU A 258 13.26 4.62 10.53
CA GLU A 258 12.61 4.71 9.22
C GLU A 258 11.41 5.68 9.30
N MET A 259 10.55 5.51 10.31
CA MET A 259 9.47 6.43 10.64
C MET A 259 9.97 7.88 10.87
N SER A 260 11.07 8.05 11.61
CA SER A 260 11.63 9.38 11.92
C SER A 260 12.27 10.06 10.71
N ARG A 261 12.82 9.29 9.76
CA ARG A 261 13.36 9.82 8.50
C ARG A 261 12.23 10.32 7.61
N GLU A 262 11.12 9.60 7.54
CA GLU A 262 10.00 9.98 6.67
C GLU A 262 9.22 11.18 7.21
N LEU A 263 9.09 11.32 8.54
CA LEU A 263 8.55 12.54 9.15
C LEU A 263 9.37 13.80 8.84
N ARG A 264 10.63 13.67 8.38
CA ARG A 264 11.46 14.78 7.91
C ARG A 264 11.34 15.07 6.40
N ILE A 265 10.78 14.15 5.62
CA ILE A 265 10.55 14.37 4.18
C ILE A 265 9.22 15.12 4.05
N GLU A 266 9.22 16.40 4.44
CA GLU A 266 8.21 17.36 4.00
C GLU A 266 8.42 17.62 2.51
N ASN A 267 7.77 16.83 1.67
CA ASN A 267 7.81 17.05 0.21
C ASN A 267 7.06 18.34 -0.14
N GLN A 268 7.83 19.39 -0.43
CA GLN A 268 7.36 20.63 -1.07
C GLN A 268 7.37 20.40 -2.59
N PHE A 269 6.26 19.96 -3.18
CA PHE A 269 6.07 19.90 -4.63
C PHE A 269 4.75 20.53 -5.02
N ALA A 270 4.74 21.87 -5.12
CA ALA A 270 3.61 22.62 -5.66
C ALA A 270 3.65 22.63 -7.18
N ALA A 271 2.81 21.78 -7.78
CA ALA A 271 2.32 21.99 -9.14
C ALA A 271 0.93 22.62 -9.06
N ASP A 272 0.65 23.59 -9.93
CA ASP A 272 -0.66 24.25 -10.10
C ASP A 272 -1.71 23.31 -10.71
N LEU A 273 -1.97 22.19 -10.04
CA LEU A 273 -3.07 21.28 -10.31
C LEU A 273 -4.16 21.48 -9.23
N PRO A 274 -5.44 21.12 -9.48
CA PRO A 274 -6.54 21.25 -8.50
C PRO A 274 -6.42 20.30 -7.29
N PHE A 275 -5.21 19.84 -7.01
CA PHE A 275 -4.84 19.01 -5.88
C PHE A 275 -4.25 19.90 -4.78
N PRO A 276 -4.07 19.40 -3.55
CA PRO A 276 -3.30 20.12 -2.54
C PRO A 276 -1.97 20.58 -3.16
N PRO A 277 -1.43 21.75 -2.78
CA PRO A 277 -0.24 22.35 -3.39
C PRO A 277 1.05 21.55 -3.15
N ASN A 278 0.99 20.27 -2.80
CA ASN A 278 2.11 19.34 -2.66
C ASN A 278 1.87 18.02 -3.41
N LEU A 279 0.81 17.93 -4.23
CA LEU A 279 0.39 16.68 -4.86
C LEU A 279 0.15 16.88 -6.36
N ALA A 280 0.95 16.19 -7.17
CA ALA A 280 0.69 16.03 -8.59
C ALA A 280 0.26 14.59 -8.86
N VAL A 281 -0.87 14.40 -9.55
CA VAL A 281 -1.29 13.09 -10.05
C VAL A 281 -1.01 13.05 -11.54
N GLY A 282 -0.06 12.19 -11.94
CA GLY A 282 0.17 11.83 -13.32
C GLY A 282 -0.32 10.40 -13.57
N LEU A 283 -1.09 10.20 -14.62
CA LEU A 283 -1.48 8.88 -15.09
C LEU A 283 -0.68 8.59 -16.36
N SER A 284 0.01 7.45 -16.39
CA SER A 284 0.65 6.97 -17.61
C SER A 284 -0.35 6.18 -18.44
N ASN A 285 -0.09 6.06 -19.74
CA ASN A 285 -0.75 5.06 -20.56
C ASN A 285 -0.61 3.66 -19.91
N PHE A 286 -1.61 2.82 -20.13
CA PHE A 286 -1.56 1.42 -19.69
C PHE A 286 -0.33 0.73 -20.29
N VAL A 287 0.50 0.13 -19.43
CA VAL A 287 1.63 -0.70 -19.85
C VAL A 287 1.25 -2.16 -19.62
N PRO A 288 1.04 -2.96 -20.68
CA PRO A 288 0.72 -4.38 -20.56
C PRO A 288 1.79 -5.14 -19.77
N ASP A 289 1.36 -6.05 -18.89
CA ASP A 289 2.28 -6.92 -18.12
C ASP A 289 3.19 -7.76 -19.03
N LYS A 290 2.68 -8.14 -20.21
CA LYS A 290 3.45 -8.81 -21.26
C LYS A 290 4.67 -7.97 -21.69
N ASP A 291 4.49 -6.68 -21.91
CA ASP A 291 5.57 -5.78 -22.34
C ASP A 291 6.62 -5.64 -21.24
N ILE A 292 6.19 -5.58 -19.98
CA ILE A 292 7.08 -5.60 -18.81
C ILE A 292 7.90 -6.91 -18.78
N HIS A 293 7.26 -8.05 -19.03
CA HIS A 293 7.91 -9.35 -19.08
C HIS A 293 8.90 -9.47 -20.25
N ASP A 294 8.54 -8.95 -21.41
CA ASP A 294 9.36 -8.98 -22.62
C ASP A 294 10.61 -8.09 -22.43
N LEU A 295 10.45 -6.89 -21.88
CA LEU A 295 11.57 -6.01 -21.49
C LEU A 295 12.48 -6.68 -20.45
N ARG A 296 11.90 -7.28 -19.42
CA ARG A 296 12.65 -8.00 -18.39
C ARG A 296 13.53 -9.09 -19.02
N SER A 297 12.96 -9.86 -19.94
CA SER A 297 13.64 -10.97 -20.61
C SER A 297 14.71 -10.47 -21.57
N ALA A 298 14.43 -9.41 -22.33
CA ALA A 298 15.34 -8.80 -23.30
C ALA A 298 16.58 -8.20 -22.64
N PHE A 299 16.42 -7.53 -21.50
CA PHE A 299 17.53 -6.85 -20.80
C PHE A 299 18.16 -7.69 -19.68
N GLY A 300 17.62 -8.87 -19.36
CA GLY A 300 18.13 -9.72 -18.29
C GLY A 300 18.04 -9.09 -16.89
N VAL A 301 17.10 -8.17 -16.69
CA VAL A 301 16.92 -7.43 -15.43
C VAL A 301 15.77 -8.00 -14.59
N SER A 302 15.60 -7.48 -13.37
CA SER A 302 14.44 -7.85 -12.55
C SER A 302 13.19 -7.09 -12.99
N HIS A 303 12.00 -7.66 -12.73
CA HIS A 303 10.72 -6.97 -12.95
C HIS A 303 10.66 -5.60 -12.25
N ALA A 304 11.24 -5.51 -11.05
CA ALA A 304 11.29 -4.26 -10.29
C ALA A 304 12.07 -3.17 -11.02
N VAL A 305 13.18 -3.52 -11.68
CA VAL A 305 13.99 -2.57 -12.46
C VAL A 305 13.21 -2.05 -13.67
N VAL A 306 12.50 -2.92 -14.39
CA VAL A 306 11.68 -2.50 -15.55
C VAL A 306 10.60 -1.51 -15.11
N VAL A 307 9.87 -1.82 -14.03
CA VAL A 307 8.84 -0.93 -13.48
C VAL A 307 9.43 0.40 -13.00
N GLN A 308 10.58 0.38 -12.32
CA GLN A 308 11.28 1.62 -11.93
C GLN A 308 11.64 2.47 -13.14
N SER A 309 12.17 1.86 -14.20
CA SER A 309 12.53 2.57 -15.43
C SER A 309 11.31 3.18 -16.12
N ILE A 310 10.17 2.48 -16.14
CA ILE A 310 8.91 3.01 -16.68
C ILE A 310 8.45 4.23 -15.87
N VAL A 311 8.43 4.11 -14.54
CA VAL A 311 8.00 5.21 -13.65
C VAL A 311 8.92 6.42 -13.78
N LEU A 312 10.24 6.21 -13.79
CA LEU A 312 11.23 7.28 -13.96
C LEU A 312 11.10 7.96 -15.33
N GLY A 313 10.94 7.19 -16.41
CA GLY A 313 10.73 7.75 -17.75
C GLY A 313 9.43 8.54 -17.85
N ALA A 314 8.34 8.03 -17.27
CA ALA A 314 7.07 8.74 -17.23
C ALA A 314 7.16 10.07 -16.46
N LEU A 315 7.85 10.06 -15.32
CA LEU A 315 8.05 11.26 -14.51
C LEU A 315 8.97 12.27 -15.21
N GLN A 316 10.04 11.81 -15.85
CA GLN A 316 10.91 12.67 -16.64
C GLN A 316 10.11 13.36 -17.75
N ASN A 317 9.32 12.60 -18.51
CA ASN A 317 8.46 13.17 -19.56
C ASN A 317 7.44 14.18 -18.99
N LEU A 318 6.89 13.92 -17.81
CA LEU A 318 5.98 14.83 -17.13
C LEU A 318 6.66 16.15 -16.76
N LEU A 319 7.87 16.08 -16.15
CA LEU A 319 8.64 17.26 -15.77
C LEU A 319 9.07 18.07 -16.99
N GLU A 320 9.58 17.40 -18.03
CA GLU A 320 9.96 18.02 -19.30
C GLU A 320 8.76 18.70 -19.97
N GLY A 321 7.61 18.03 -20.01
CA GLY A 321 6.36 18.58 -20.57
C GLY A 321 5.84 19.80 -19.80
N ALA A 322 6.03 19.82 -18.49
CA ALA A 322 5.69 20.96 -17.63
C ALA A 322 6.76 22.06 -17.62
N GLN A 323 7.87 21.90 -18.37
CA GLN A 323 9.03 22.79 -18.35
C GLN A 323 9.65 22.95 -16.96
N ILE A 324 9.49 21.93 -16.11
CA ILE A 324 10.09 21.89 -14.77
C ILE A 324 11.47 21.25 -14.93
N PRO A 325 12.56 21.89 -14.43
CA PRO A 325 13.88 21.29 -14.49
C PRO A 325 13.89 19.97 -13.72
N VAL A 326 14.40 18.91 -14.37
CA VAL A 326 14.55 17.59 -13.74
C VAL A 326 15.60 17.72 -12.63
N PRO A 327 15.25 17.42 -11.37
CA PRO A 327 16.20 17.53 -10.27
C PRO A 327 17.34 16.50 -10.43
N GLU A 328 18.55 16.88 -10.02
CA GLU A 328 19.72 15.97 -10.04
C GLU A 328 19.48 14.73 -9.17
N GLU A 329 18.71 14.90 -8.09
CA GLU A 329 18.29 13.82 -7.20
C GLU A 329 16.78 13.84 -7.04
N LEU A 330 16.16 12.68 -7.31
CA LEU A 330 14.74 12.47 -7.10
C LEU A 330 14.55 11.28 -6.17
N THR A 331 13.90 11.51 -5.03
CA THR A 331 13.46 10.43 -4.15
C THR A 331 12.04 10.01 -4.53
N PHE A 332 11.88 8.79 -5.02
CA PHE A 332 10.58 8.21 -5.30
C PHE A 332 10.34 6.99 -4.40
N VAL A 333 9.12 6.92 -3.85
CA VAL A 333 8.63 5.71 -3.18
C VAL A 333 7.63 5.07 -4.14
N TYR A 334 7.95 3.88 -4.64
CA TYR A 334 7.02 3.12 -5.47
C TYR A 334 6.69 1.80 -4.77
N PRO A 335 5.40 1.44 -4.65
CA PRO A 335 5.02 0.16 -4.08
C PRO A 335 5.36 -0.94 -5.09
N VAL A 336 6.54 -1.54 -4.98
CA VAL A 336 6.83 -2.78 -5.68
C VAL A 336 5.92 -3.84 -5.08
N PRO A 337 5.19 -4.64 -5.87
CA PRO A 337 4.57 -5.85 -5.35
C PRO A 337 5.68 -6.74 -4.76
N GLN A 338 5.87 -6.66 -3.44
CA GLN A 338 6.82 -7.53 -2.77
C GLN A 338 6.28 -8.95 -2.87
N PRO A 339 7.09 -9.94 -3.30
CA PRO A 339 6.77 -11.34 -3.08
C PRO A 339 6.62 -11.56 -1.57
N ARG A 340 5.38 -11.61 -1.04
CA ARG A 340 5.15 -11.66 0.41
C ARG A 340 4.89 -13.07 0.92
N GLU A 341 5.77 -13.50 1.82
CA GLU A 341 5.76 -14.71 2.66
C GLU A 341 4.84 -14.62 3.91
N HIS A 342 3.92 -13.64 4.02
CA HIS A 342 3.32 -13.26 5.32
C HIS A 342 1.81 -13.41 5.48
N TRP A 343 1.10 -13.92 4.48
CA TRP A 343 -0.36 -14.15 4.58
C TRP A 343 -0.76 -15.63 4.60
N SER A 344 0.19 -16.56 4.77
CA SER A 344 -0.14 -17.98 4.94
C SER A 344 -0.84 -18.32 6.27
N ASP A 345 -1.18 -17.32 7.09
CA ASP A 345 -1.90 -17.52 8.37
C ASP A 345 -3.41 -17.25 8.26
N THR A 346 -3.99 -17.01 7.07
CA THR A 346 -5.46 -16.84 6.92
C THR A 346 -6.15 -17.91 6.06
N GLY A 347 -5.52 -19.06 5.84
CA GLY A 347 -6.21 -20.21 5.23
C GLY A 347 -5.26 -21.15 4.51
N ASN A 348 -4.71 -22.11 5.23
CA ASN A 348 -4.35 -23.38 4.59
C ASN A 348 -5.67 -24.14 4.37
N ASN A 349 -6.17 -24.10 3.14
CA ASN A 349 -6.90 -25.22 2.56
C ASN A 349 -5.90 -26.06 1.76
#